data_AF-A0A7V9H5Q4-F1
#
_entry.id   AF-A0A7V9H5Q4-F1
#
_cell.length_a   1.000
_cell.length_b   1.000
_cell.length_c   1.000
_cell.angle_alpha   90.00
_cell.angle_beta   90.00
_cell.angle_gamma   90.00
#
_symmetry.space_group_name_H-M   'P 1'
#
loop_
_entity.id
_entity.type
_entity.pdbx_description
1 polymer ?
#
loop_
_entity_poly.entity_id
_entity_poly.type
_entity_poly.pdbx_seq_one_letter_code
_entity_poly.pdbx_strand_id
1 'polypeptide(L)'
;MPDNEFYAPDDIDLLRMENELLAFEVRFLKTRLGEPAKIPGSSTSLNRLGYLEEAERDLILLLHRLSGRPTGPVLRRTRSFRVLEQKYLHSPRPRSSSSPERLAYLEEAERDLILLLRRAFTSPFGKLLRRRKAFRTLEQRYL
;
A
#
# COMPACT_ATOMS: atom_id res chain seq x y z
N MET A 1 -28.47 -45.15 -27.91
CA MET A 1 -27.32 -45.08 -26.98
C MET A 1 -26.77 -43.69 -27.12
N PRO A 2 -26.79 -42.82 -26.09
CA PRO A 2 -26.23 -41.48 -26.24
C PRO A 2 -24.71 -41.59 -26.29
N ASP A 3 -24.13 -40.91 -27.25
CA ASP A 3 -22.70 -40.91 -27.54
C ASP A 3 -21.94 -40.39 -26.31
N ASN A 4 -21.03 -41.23 -25.81
CA ASN A 4 -20.02 -40.85 -24.83
C ASN A 4 -19.00 -39.96 -25.56
N GLU A 5 -19.38 -38.73 -25.86
CA GLU A 5 -18.44 -37.67 -26.26
C GLU A 5 -17.61 -37.33 -25.02
N PHE A 6 -16.46 -38.00 -24.90
CA PHE A 6 -15.46 -37.67 -23.90
C PHE A 6 -15.07 -36.21 -24.07
N TYR A 7 -15.13 -35.44 -22.98
CA TYR A 7 -14.71 -34.05 -22.97
C TYR A 7 -13.24 -33.93 -23.41
N ALA A 8 -13.02 -33.33 -24.59
CA ALA A 8 -11.72 -32.90 -25.06
C ALA A 8 -11.58 -31.41 -24.74
N PRO A 9 -10.65 -31.00 -23.87
CA PRO A 9 -10.46 -29.59 -23.55
C PRO A 9 -10.04 -28.82 -24.81
N ASP A 10 -10.77 -27.74 -25.13
CA ASP A 10 -10.37 -26.80 -26.18
C ASP A 10 -9.16 -25.97 -25.74
N ASP A 11 -8.47 -25.33 -26.69
CA ASP A 11 -7.30 -24.47 -26.39
C ASP A 11 -7.61 -23.36 -25.38
N ILE A 12 -8.85 -22.87 -25.37
CA ILE A 12 -9.33 -21.87 -24.39
C ILE A 12 -9.41 -22.48 -22.99
N ASP A 13 -9.85 -23.74 -22.89
CA ASP A 13 -9.93 -24.47 -21.63
C ASP A 13 -8.52 -24.79 -21.12
N LEU A 14 -7.58 -25.15 -22.00
CA LEU A 14 -6.18 -25.33 -21.64
C LEU A 14 -5.57 -24.03 -21.07
N LEU A 15 -5.76 -22.89 -21.75
CA LEU A 15 -5.28 -21.60 -21.25
C LEU A 15 -5.93 -21.20 -19.93
N ARG A 16 -7.20 -21.54 -19.73
CA ARG A 16 -7.91 -21.30 -18.48
C ARG A 16 -7.36 -22.18 -17.36
N MET A 17 -7.13 -23.46 -17.64
CA MET A 17 -6.54 -24.42 -16.69
C MET A 17 -5.11 -24.01 -16.30
N GLU A 18 -4.30 -23.55 -17.25
CA GLU A 18 -2.96 -23.00 -16.98
C GLU A 18 -3.02 -21.76 -16.08
N ASN A 19 -3.93 -20.83 -16.37
CA ASN A 19 -4.13 -19.64 -15.53
C ASN A 19 -4.59 -20.01 -14.12
N GLU A 20 -5.49 -20.99 -13.98
CA GLU A 20 -5.94 -21.49 -12.69
C GLU A 20 -4.77 -22.13 -11.92
N LEU A 21 -3.95 -22.97 -12.57
CA LEU A 21 -2.76 -23.59 -11.97
C LEU A 21 -1.74 -22.55 -11.50
N LEU A 22 -1.41 -21.57 -12.34
CA LEU A 22 -0.50 -20.47 -12.01
C LEU A 22 -1.03 -19.66 -10.82
N ALA A 23 -2.34 -19.41 -10.77
CA ALA A 23 -2.95 -18.68 -9.65
C ALA A 23 -2.83 -19.47 -8.33
N PHE A 24 -2.98 -20.79 -8.38
CA PHE A 24 -2.77 -21.66 -7.21
C PHE A 24 -1.32 -21.65 -6.75
N GLU A 25 -0.36 -21.76 -7.66
CA GLU A 25 1.07 -21.77 -7.32
C GLU A 25 1.51 -20.44 -6.69
N VAL A 26 1.08 -19.31 -7.28
CA VAL A 26 1.33 -17.99 -6.70
C VAL A 26 0.70 -17.86 -5.31
N ARG A 27 -0.51 -18.37 -5.12
CA ARG A 27 -1.17 -18.35 -3.80
C ARG A 27 -0.41 -19.21 -2.79
N PHE A 28 0.06 -20.39 -3.20
CA PHE A 28 0.83 -21.30 -2.37
C PHE A 28 2.20 -20.74 -1.98
N LEU A 29 2.89 -20.07 -2.91
CA LEU A 29 4.16 -19.40 -2.62
C LEU A 29 3.96 -18.23 -1.64
N LYS A 30 2.91 -17.43 -1.83
CA LYS A 30 2.57 -16.33 -0.91
C LYS A 30 2.24 -16.81 0.50
N THR A 31 1.47 -17.90 0.63
CA THR A 31 1.17 -18.47 1.96
C THR A 31 2.40 -19.05 2.64
N ARG A 32 3.33 -19.69 1.89
CA ARG A 32 4.61 -20.16 2.44
C ARG A 32 5.53 -19.01 2.90
N LEU A 33 5.45 -17.85 2.25
CA LEU A 33 6.21 -16.65 2.63
C LEU A 33 5.57 -15.88 3.80
N GLY A 34 4.47 -16.37 4.40
CA GLY A 34 3.81 -15.71 5.52
C GLY A 34 3.01 -14.47 5.14
N GLU A 35 2.77 -14.25 3.85
CA GLU A 35 1.90 -13.16 3.39
C GLU A 35 0.44 -13.63 3.34
N PRO A 36 -0.49 -12.96 4.05
CA PRO A 36 -1.90 -13.32 3.99
C PRO A 36 -2.43 -13.12 2.56
N ALA A 37 -3.09 -14.14 2.04
CA ALA A 37 -3.63 -14.20 0.69
C ALA A 37 -4.52 -12.99 0.36
N LYS A 38 -3.99 -11.99 -0.35
CA LYS A 38 -4.78 -10.96 -1.03
C LYS A 38 -5.43 -11.59 -2.27
N ILE A 39 -6.76 -11.52 -2.28
CA ILE A 39 -7.74 -12.03 -3.26
C ILE A 39 -7.41 -11.59 -4.72
N PRO A 40 -7.71 -12.41 -5.75
CA PRO A 40 -7.15 -12.26 -7.10
C PRO A 40 -7.93 -11.27 -7.97
N GLY A 41 -7.17 -10.56 -8.81
CA GLY A 41 -7.64 -9.76 -9.93
C GLY A 41 -6.44 -8.99 -10.46
N SER A 42 -5.75 -9.48 -11.50
CA SER A 42 -4.44 -8.96 -11.92
C SER A 42 -4.45 -7.53 -12.49
N SER A 43 -5.63 -6.90 -12.66
CA SER A 43 -5.79 -5.45 -12.86
C SER A 43 -5.63 -4.62 -11.57
N THR A 44 -5.71 -5.27 -10.41
CA THR A 44 -5.45 -4.63 -9.11
C THR A 44 -3.97 -4.38 -8.89
N SER A 45 -3.03 -5.07 -9.56
CA SER A 45 -1.59 -4.90 -9.29
C SER A 45 -1.07 -3.51 -9.70
N LEU A 46 -1.39 -3.05 -10.92
CA LEU A 46 -1.03 -1.71 -11.40
C LEU A 46 -1.81 -0.61 -10.66
N ASN A 47 -3.12 -0.81 -10.46
CA ASN A 47 -3.94 0.14 -9.70
C ASN A 47 -3.50 0.23 -8.23
N ARG A 48 -3.07 -0.89 -7.63
CA ARG A 48 -2.51 -0.95 -6.28
C ARG A 48 -1.15 -0.29 -6.24
N LEU A 49 -0.28 -0.52 -7.22
CA LEU A 49 1.02 0.14 -7.32
C LEU A 49 0.84 1.66 -7.44
N GLY A 50 -0.08 2.13 -8.28
CA GLY A 50 -0.44 3.54 -8.37
C GLY A 50 -0.96 4.11 -7.05
N TYR A 51 -1.88 3.40 -6.39
CA TYR A 51 -2.38 3.79 -5.07
C TYR A 51 -1.27 3.86 -4.01
N LEU A 52 -0.36 2.88 -4.02
CA LEU A 52 0.76 2.77 -3.10
C LEU A 52 1.79 3.90 -3.33
N GLU A 53 2.05 4.26 -4.58
CA GLU A 53 2.87 5.43 -4.92
C GLU A 53 2.22 6.74 -4.49
N GLU A 54 0.91 6.86 -4.64
CA GLU A 54 0.16 8.01 -4.15
C GLU A 54 0.21 8.11 -2.62
N ALA A 55 0.11 6.98 -1.91
CA ALA A 55 0.27 6.93 -0.47
C ALA A 55 1.67 7.38 -0.02
N GLU A 56 2.73 6.97 -0.72
CA GLU A 56 4.10 7.46 -0.47
C GLU A 56 4.20 8.98 -0.66
N ARG A 57 3.64 9.51 -1.75
CA ARG A 57 3.62 10.97 -2.03
C ARG A 57 2.84 11.72 -0.96
N ASP A 58 1.67 11.21 -0.59
CA ASP A 58 0.81 11.78 0.44
C ASP A 58 1.52 11.78 1.81
N LEU A 59 2.24 10.71 2.15
CA LEU A 59 3.08 10.62 3.35
C LEU A 59 4.18 11.67 3.36
N ILE A 60 4.94 11.80 2.27
CA ILE A 60 6.02 12.79 2.15
C ILE A 60 5.48 14.21 2.30
N LEU A 61 4.38 14.53 1.61
CA LEU A 61 3.73 15.84 1.69
C LEU A 61 3.20 16.12 3.09
N LEU A 62 2.64 15.11 3.76
CA LEU A 62 2.16 15.20 5.13
C LEU A 62 3.31 15.48 6.09
N LEU A 63 4.41 14.73 5.99
CA LEU A 63 5.61 14.91 6.81
C LEU A 63 6.19 16.31 6.62
N HIS A 64 6.36 16.77 5.37
CA HIS A 64 6.87 18.11 5.07
C HIS A 64 5.97 19.21 5.63
N ARG A 65 4.65 19.03 5.52
CA ARG A 65 3.67 20.00 6.05
C ARG A 65 3.61 20.00 7.57
N LEU A 66 3.85 18.87 8.22
CA LEU A 66 3.89 18.77 9.68
C LEU A 66 5.20 19.30 10.25
N SER A 67 6.34 19.08 9.57
CA SER A 67 7.65 19.56 9.98
C SER A 67 7.83 21.06 9.74
N GLY A 68 7.31 21.61 8.64
CA GLY A 68 7.37 23.04 8.31
C GLY A 68 6.42 23.93 9.12
N ARG A 69 5.76 23.42 10.16
CA ARG A 69 4.79 24.16 10.99
C ARG A 69 5.36 24.50 12.37
N PRO A 70 4.77 25.46 13.10
CA PRO A 70 5.12 25.72 14.50
C PRO A 70 4.89 24.50 15.42
N THR A 71 4.14 23.49 14.97
CA THR A 71 3.99 22.20 15.64
C THR A 71 5.13 21.21 15.35
N GLY A 72 5.97 21.48 14.35
CA GLY A 72 7.09 20.65 13.92
C GLY A 72 8.07 20.32 15.05
N PRO A 73 8.53 21.29 15.86
CA PRO A 73 9.42 21.02 16.99
C PRO A 73 8.79 20.07 18.03
N VAL A 74 7.48 20.18 18.25
CA VAL A 74 6.74 19.32 19.20
C VAL A 74 6.58 17.92 18.64
N LEU A 75 6.24 17.79 17.35
CA LEU A 75 6.15 16.49 16.67
C LEU A 75 7.50 15.79 16.61
N ARG A 76 8.58 16.54 16.38
CA ARG A 76 9.95 16.06 16.51
C ARG A 76 10.31 15.63 17.93
N ARG A 77 9.52 15.87 18.99
CA ARG A 77 9.78 15.19 20.28
C ARG A 77 9.39 13.73 20.25
N THR A 78 8.47 13.34 19.37
CA THR A 78 8.05 11.93 19.22
C THR A 78 9.05 11.15 18.37
N ARG A 79 9.57 10.05 18.93
CA ARG A 79 10.54 9.19 18.25
C ARG A 79 10.03 8.69 16.90
N SER A 80 8.75 8.31 16.83
CA SER A 80 8.12 7.85 15.59
C SER A 80 8.17 8.88 14.46
N PHE A 81 7.89 10.15 14.78
CA PHE A 81 7.90 11.20 13.76
C PHE A 81 9.32 11.46 13.27
N ARG A 82 10.33 11.47 14.15
CA ARG A 82 11.74 11.58 13.75
C ARG A 82 12.16 10.45 12.81
N VAL A 83 11.79 9.21 13.14
CA VAL A 83 12.14 8.04 12.34
C VAL A 83 11.51 8.15 10.94
N LEU A 84 10.23 8.51 10.85
CA LEU A 84 9.55 8.71 9.56
C LEU A 84 10.14 9.90 8.78
N GLU A 85 10.43 11.01 9.44
CA GLU A 85 11.05 12.18 8.83
C GLU A 85 12.45 11.84 8.27
N GLN A 86 13.23 11.06 9.01
CA GLN A 86 14.55 10.61 8.56
C GLN A 86 14.42 9.61 7.40
N LYS A 87 13.52 8.65 7.51
CA LYS A 87 13.31 7.57 6.54
C LYS A 87 12.77 8.08 5.20
N TYR A 88 11.83 9.02 5.20
CA TYR A 88 11.12 9.44 3.98
C TYR A 88 11.56 10.80 3.43
N LEU A 89 12.07 11.72 4.27
CA LEU A 89 12.55 13.03 3.79
C LEU A 89 14.07 13.10 3.61
N HIS A 90 14.85 12.33 4.38
CA HIS A 90 16.31 12.43 4.37
C HIS A 90 17.00 11.21 3.74
N SER A 91 16.34 10.04 3.69
CA SER A 91 16.87 8.88 2.98
C SER A 91 16.55 8.99 1.48
N PRO A 92 17.50 8.67 0.58
CA PRO A 92 17.23 8.62 -0.85
C PRO A 92 16.16 7.56 -1.15
N ARG A 93 15.17 7.94 -1.95
CA ARG A 93 14.13 7.04 -2.47
C ARG A 93 14.80 5.85 -3.16
N PRO A 94 14.42 4.59 -2.87
CA PRO A 94 15.00 3.44 -3.56
C PRO A 94 14.71 3.57 -5.06
N ARG A 95 15.79 3.60 -5.87
CA ARG A 95 15.75 3.91 -7.31
C ARG A 95 15.19 2.76 -8.18
N SER A 96 15.03 1.57 -7.63
CA SER A 96 14.53 0.41 -8.38
C SER A 96 13.01 0.52 -8.56
N SER A 97 12.57 0.97 -9.73
CA SER A 97 11.15 1.15 -10.07
C SER A 97 10.36 -0.15 -10.25
N SER A 98 11.02 -1.31 -10.28
CA SER A 98 10.40 -2.61 -10.62
C SER A 98 10.81 -3.79 -9.73
N SER A 99 11.52 -3.55 -8.61
CA SER A 99 11.93 -4.61 -7.68
C SER A 99 10.81 -4.95 -6.69
N PRO A 100 10.62 -6.22 -6.28
CA PRO A 100 9.74 -6.58 -5.16
C PRO A 100 10.04 -5.78 -3.89
N GLU A 101 11.29 -5.33 -3.71
CA GLU A 101 11.70 -4.43 -2.62
C GLU A 101 10.99 -3.06 -2.67
N ARG A 102 10.71 -2.56 -3.88
CA ARG A 102 9.99 -1.30 -4.08
C ARG A 102 8.54 -1.43 -3.67
N LEU A 103 7.90 -2.55 -3.99
CA LEU A 103 6.55 -2.85 -3.55
C LEU A 103 6.49 -2.93 -2.03
N ALA A 104 7.40 -3.68 -1.40
CA ALA A 104 7.47 -3.78 0.06
C ALA A 104 7.66 -2.41 0.73
N TYR A 105 8.56 -1.58 0.20
CA TYR A 105 8.77 -0.21 0.68
C TYR A 105 7.51 0.66 0.56
N LEU A 106 6.79 0.56 -0.56
CA LEU A 106 5.57 1.32 -0.78
C LEU A 106 4.42 0.86 0.13
N GLU A 107 4.27 -0.45 0.33
CA GLU A 107 3.31 -0.99 1.30
C GLU A 107 3.65 -0.54 2.72
N GLU A 108 4.93 -0.47 3.07
CA GLU A 108 5.38 0.07 4.35
C GLU A 108 5.03 1.56 4.48
N ALA A 109 5.21 2.35 3.40
CA ALA A 109 4.84 3.77 3.38
C ALA A 109 3.34 3.99 3.59
N GLU A 110 2.48 3.16 2.98
CA GLU A 110 1.03 3.20 3.21
C GLU A 110 0.68 2.92 4.68
N ARG A 111 1.30 1.89 5.27
CA ARG A 111 1.09 1.56 6.70
C ARG A 111 1.54 2.69 7.61
N ASP A 112 2.71 3.27 7.33
CA ASP A 112 3.27 4.38 8.08
C ASP A 112 2.38 5.64 7.96
N LEU A 113 1.82 5.90 6.78
CA LEU A 113 0.83 6.96 6.56
C LEU A 113 -0.41 6.75 7.42
N ILE A 114 -1.02 5.56 7.38
CA ILE A 114 -2.22 5.24 8.14
C ILE A 114 -1.95 5.38 9.64
N LEU A 115 -0.83 4.86 10.14
CA LEU A 115 -0.45 4.98 11.55
C LEU A 115 -0.24 6.42 11.97
N LEU A 116 0.42 7.23 11.14
CA LEU A 116 0.64 8.64 11.39
C LEU A 116 -0.69 9.39 11.41
N LEU A 117 -1.59 9.15 10.44
CA LEU A 117 -2.92 9.77 10.39
C LEU A 117 -3.74 9.38 11.63
N ARG A 118 -3.83 8.09 11.98
CA ARG A 118 -4.53 7.64 13.20
C ARG A 118 -4.02 8.35 14.45
N ARG A 119 -2.70 8.47 14.60
CA ARG A 119 -2.08 9.14 15.75
C ARG A 119 -2.31 10.65 15.73
N ALA A 120 -2.22 11.28 14.56
CA ALA A 120 -2.42 12.71 14.42
C ALA A 120 -3.89 13.12 14.66
N PHE A 121 -4.86 12.30 14.25
CA PHE A 121 -6.28 12.56 14.45
C PHE A 121 -6.81 12.19 15.85
N THR A 122 -6.19 11.22 16.52
CA THR A 122 -6.52 10.91 17.93
C THR A 122 -5.86 11.86 18.92
N SER A 123 -4.80 12.56 18.51
CA SER A 123 -4.15 13.60 19.31
C SER A 123 -5.07 14.81 19.56
N PRO A 124 -4.89 15.60 20.64
CA PRO A 124 -5.58 16.88 20.84
C PRO A 124 -5.47 17.84 19.63
N PHE A 125 -4.42 17.71 18.83
CA PHE A 125 -4.25 18.47 17.58
C PHE A 125 -5.16 17.99 16.44
N GLY A 126 -5.74 16.79 16.55
CA GLY A 126 -6.59 16.18 15.54
C GLY A 126 -7.83 17.01 15.20
N LYS A 127 -8.44 17.67 16.19
CA LYS A 127 -9.56 18.62 15.95
C LYS A 127 -9.13 19.79 15.05
N LEU A 128 -7.90 20.28 15.22
CA LEU A 128 -7.35 21.37 14.42
C LEU A 128 -7.01 20.90 12.99
N LEU A 129 -6.49 19.68 12.87
CA LEU A 129 -6.20 19.06 11.58
C LEU A 129 -7.48 18.81 10.78
N ARG A 130 -8.52 18.27 11.43
CA ARG A 130 -9.86 18.05 10.84
C ARG A 130 -10.55 19.31 10.35
N ARG A 131 -10.16 20.52 10.79
CA ARG A 131 -10.72 21.76 10.21
C ARG A 131 -10.22 22.03 8.80
N ARG A 132 -9.13 21.40 8.37
CA ARG A 132 -8.51 21.67 7.07
C ARG A 132 -8.94 20.64 6.05
N LYS A 133 -9.41 21.12 4.88
CA LYS A 133 -9.87 20.28 3.76
C LYS A 133 -8.86 19.19 3.38
N ALA A 134 -7.57 19.54 3.28
CA ALA A 134 -6.53 18.59 2.89
C ALA A 134 -6.30 17.44 3.88
N PHE A 135 -6.59 17.63 5.16
CA PHE A 135 -6.50 16.55 6.15
C PHE A 135 -7.78 15.72 6.16
N ARG A 136 -8.96 16.34 5.92
CA ARG A 136 -10.21 15.59 5.74
C ARG A 136 -10.15 14.66 4.53
N THR A 137 -9.57 15.11 3.43
CA THR A 137 -9.42 14.26 2.22
C THR A 137 -8.51 13.08 2.48
N LEU A 138 -7.42 13.26 3.25
CA LEU A 138 -6.54 12.15 3.65
C LEU A 138 -7.23 11.20 4.64
N GLU A 139 -8.01 11.73 5.58
CA GLU A 139 -8.82 10.92 6.49
C GLU A 139 -9.80 10.07 5.70
N GLN A 140 -10.62 10.66 4.83
CA GLN A 140 -11.60 9.93 3.99
C GLN A 140 -10.99 8.89 3.06
N ARG A 141 -9.72 9.07 2.67
CA ARG A 141 -9.05 8.20 1.70
C ARG A 141 -8.36 6.99 2.33
N TYR A 142 -7.94 7.10 3.59
CA TYR A 142 -7.07 6.11 4.25
C TYR A 142 -7.59 5.61 5.60
N LEU A 143 -8.60 6.24 6.20
CA LEU A 143 -9.19 5.87 7.50
C LEU A 143 -10.70 5.64 7.39
#